data_AF-A0A8H5CDW0-F1
#
_entry.id   AF-A0A8H5CDW0-F1
#
_cell.length_a   1.000
_cell.length_b   1.000
_cell.length_c   1.000
_cell.angle_alpha   90.00
_cell.angle_beta   90.00
_cell.angle_gamma   90.00
#
_symmetry.space_group_name_H-M   'P 1'
#
loop_
_entity.id
_entity.type
_entity.pdbx_description
1 polymer ?
#
loop_
_entity_poly.entity_id
_entity_poly.type
_entity_poly.pdbx_seq_one_letter_code
_entity_poly.pdbx_strand_id
1 'polypeptide(L)'
;MIASNSSVHSSTFNPLPVTGMTSLSGSNILIAVAEEEDSHEQLFEDGVALIEQYETTSDLDDLATAVSTLRRAVELTPHNYPDMASRLANLGTSLWSRFEQTGDHQDIAEAISAEQRALELTPEGHPDMAERLANLGTSIHSRFEHTGDLQDLAQAISMKQRQVWLSFSYITPCHNMSIVMYNPSLLL
;
A
#
# COMPACT_ATOMS: atom_id res chain seq x y z
N MET A 1 -54.66 36.56 -12.77
CA MET A 1 -54.14 35.24 -12.34
C MET A 1 -52.68 35.19 -12.74
N ILE A 2 -51.67 34.93 -11.93
CA ILE A 2 -51.43 34.88 -10.47
C ILE A 2 -49.93 35.23 -10.36
N ALA A 3 -49.53 35.95 -9.31
CA ALA A 3 -48.14 36.26 -9.00
C ALA A 3 -47.32 35.00 -8.68
N SER A 4 -45.99 35.07 -8.80
CA SER A 4 -45.06 34.34 -7.92
C SER A 4 -43.72 35.07 -7.79
N ASN A 5 -43.50 35.51 -6.55
CA ASN A 5 -42.29 36.02 -5.89
C ASN A 5 -41.06 35.14 -6.12
N SER A 6 -39.86 35.69 -6.40
CA SER A 6 -38.83 36.13 -5.42
C SER A 6 -38.46 35.13 -4.33
N SER A 7 -37.20 34.65 -4.33
CA SER A 7 -36.33 34.69 -3.14
C SER A 7 -34.87 34.46 -3.53
N VAL A 8 -34.05 35.48 -3.30
CA VAL A 8 -32.59 35.44 -3.31
C VAL A 8 -32.16 34.73 -2.03
N HIS A 9 -31.44 33.61 -2.13
CA HIS A 9 -30.81 33.00 -0.95
C HIS A 9 -29.34 33.40 -0.88
N SER A 10 -29.04 34.08 0.22
CA SER A 10 -27.74 34.56 0.69
C SER A 10 -26.74 33.43 0.91
N SER A 11 -25.61 33.49 0.23
CA SER A 11 -24.40 32.79 0.64
C SER A 11 -23.72 33.59 1.75
N THR A 12 -23.86 33.10 2.98
CA THR A 12 -23.13 33.57 4.16
C THR A 12 -21.63 33.34 3.95
N PHE A 13 -20.91 34.44 3.71
CA PHE A 13 -19.46 34.52 3.73
C PHE A 13 -19.01 34.44 5.19
N ASN A 14 -18.26 33.39 5.55
CA ASN A 14 -17.66 33.22 6.87
C ASN A 14 -16.29 33.91 6.86
N PRO A 15 -16.07 35.04 7.56
CA PRO A 15 -14.73 35.63 7.62
C PRO A 15 -13.89 34.86 8.64
N LEU A 16 -12.69 34.44 8.23
CA LEU A 16 -11.64 33.93 9.12
C LEU A 16 -11.19 35.02 10.13
N PRO A 17 -10.69 34.64 11.32
CA PRO A 17 -10.37 35.58 12.37
C PRO A 17 -9.19 36.47 11.96
N VAL A 18 -9.44 37.78 11.93
CA VAL A 18 -8.41 38.82 11.81
C VAL A 18 -7.55 38.76 13.06
N THR A 19 -6.32 38.25 12.93
CA THR A 19 -5.35 38.22 14.01
C THR A 19 -4.16 39.09 13.63
N GLY A 20 -4.09 40.26 14.28
CA GLY A 20 -2.85 40.97 14.62
C GLY A 20 -1.94 41.43 13.48
N MET A 21 -2.17 42.64 12.98
CA MET A 21 -1.09 43.45 12.43
C MET A 21 -0.12 43.81 13.55
N THR A 22 1.12 43.30 13.50
CA THR A 22 2.26 43.97 14.12
C THR A 22 3.16 44.48 13.00
N SER A 23 3.08 45.79 12.76
CA SER A 23 4.12 46.53 12.08
C SER A 23 5.31 46.61 13.02
N LEU A 24 6.49 46.17 12.58
CA LEU A 24 7.79 46.80 12.87
C LEU A 24 8.85 46.21 11.94
N SER A 25 9.19 47.02 10.93
CA SER A 25 10.48 47.24 10.27
C SER A 25 11.59 46.18 10.42
N GLY A 26 12.12 45.76 9.26
CA GLY A 26 13.48 45.22 9.16
C GLY A 26 13.55 43.83 8.55
N SER A 27 13.61 43.78 7.23
CA SER A 27 14.30 42.78 6.40
C SER A 27 14.57 41.41 7.05
N ASN A 28 13.55 40.56 7.11
CA ASN A 28 13.75 39.12 7.02
C ASN A 28 12.89 38.64 5.86
N ILE A 29 13.56 38.33 4.76
CA ILE A 29 12.99 37.52 3.67
C ILE A 29 12.76 36.14 4.30
N LEU A 30 11.59 35.94 4.90
CA LEU A 30 11.06 34.61 5.08
C LEU A 30 10.72 34.16 3.65
N ILE A 31 11.64 33.40 3.05
CA ILE A 31 11.27 32.50 1.98
C ILE A 31 10.26 31.57 2.63
N ALA A 32 8.98 31.87 2.46
CA ALA A 32 7.95 30.86 2.55
C ALA A 32 8.26 29.91 1.40
N VAL A 33 9.14 28.94 1.66
CA VAL A 33 9.12 27.69 0.91
C VAL A 33 7.76 27.14 1.32
N ALA A 34 6.74 27.44 0.51
CA ALA A 34 5.61 26.54 0.42
C ALA A 34 6.25 25.24 -0.06
N GLU A 35 6.59 24.36 0.89
CA GLU A 35 6.69 22.95 0.58
C GLU A 35 5.30 22.66 -0.01
N GLU A 36 5.23 22.50 -1.33
CA GLU A 36 4.12 21.79 -1.93
C GLU A 36 4.12 20.44 -1.21
N GLU A 37 3.25 20.28 -0.22
CA GLU A 37 3.01 18.97 0.37
C GLU A 37 2.48 18.13 -0.78
N ASP A 38 3.38 17.39 -1.43
CA ASP A 38 3.01 16.46 -2.47
C ASP A 38 1.91 15.56 -1.91
N SER A 39 0.75 15.59 -2.57
CA SER A 39 -0.38 14.74 -2.18
C SER A 39 0.08 13.28 -2.15
N HIS A 40 -0.39 12.51 -1.17
CA HIS A 40 -0.12 11.07 -1.13
C HIS A 40 -0.55 10.37 -2.43
N GLU A 41 -1.50 10.95 -3.18
CA GLU A 41 -1.90 10.50 -4.50
C GLU A 41 -0.78 10.66 -5.54
N GLN A 42 -0.24 11.88 -5.67
CA GLN A 42 0.84 12.18 -6.59
C GLN A 42 2.09 11.32 -6.30
N LEU A 43 2.48 11.22 -5.03
CA LEU A 43 3.63 10.40 -4.63
C LEU A 43 3.46 8.92 -4.99
N PHE A 44 2.23 8.41 -4.92
CA PHE A 44 1.98 7.02 -5.31
C PHE A 44 2.10 6.83 -6.81
N GLU A 45 1.54 7.76 -7.60
CA GLU A 45 1.66 7.73 -9.06
C GLU A 45 3.13 7.84 -9.50
N ASP A 46 3.88 8.78 -8.92
CA ASP A 46 5.31 8.96 -9.20
C ASP A 46 6.11 7.71 -8.82
N GLY A 47 5.81 7.12 -7.66
CA GLY A 47 6.43 5.88 -7.20
C GLY A 47 6.19 4.71 -8.16
N VAL A 48 4.96 4.56 -8.68
CA VAL A 48 4.61 3.52 -9.66
C VAL A 48 5.32 3.77 -11.00
N ALA A 49 5.35 5.01 -11.48
CA ALA A 49 6.03 5.36 -12.73
C ALA A 49 7.54 5.04 -12.68
N LEU A 50 8.19 5.25 -11.53
CA LEU A 50 9.59 4.87 -11.34
C LEU A 50 9.81 3.35 -11.37
N ILE A 51 8.84 2.53 -10.94
CA ILE A 51 8.91 1.07 -11.10
C ILE A 51 8.83 0.67 -12.58
N GLU A 52 7.90 1.25 -13.35
CA GLU A 52 7.80 0.99 -14.80
C GLU A 52 9.09 1.41 -15.54
N GLN A 53 9.70 2.52 -15.11
CA GLN A 53 10.98 2.96 -15.62
C GLN A 53 12.08 1.94 -15.30
N TYR A 54 12.17 1.48 -14.05
CA TYR A 54 13.11 0.44 -13.65
C TYR A 54 12.96 -0.85 -14.47
N GLU A 55 11.74 -1.28 -14.78
CA GLU A 55 11.51 -2.45 -15.64
C GLU A 55 12.09 -2.27 -17.05
N THR A 56 12.19 -1.03 -17.52
CA THR A 56 12.76 -0.70 -18.83
C THR A 56 14.27 -0.49 -18.78
N THR A 57 14.78 0.20 -17.75
CA THR A 57 16.19 0.62 -17.64
C THR A 57 17.07 -0.36 -16.87
N SER A 58 16.46 -1.15 -15.97
CA SER A 58 17.13 -1.93 -14.92
C SER A 58 18.06 -1.09 -14.03
N ASP A 59 17.77 0.22 -13.89
CA ASP A 59 18.54 1.11 -13.03
C ASP A 59 18.12 0.98 -11.56
N LEU A 60 19.07 0.56 -10.71
CA LEU A 60 18.79 0.37 -9.28
C LEU A 60 18.48 1.69 -8.55
N ASP A 61 18.93 2.83 -9.09
CA ASP A 61 18.61 4.15 -8.52
C ASP A 61 17.13 4.49 -8.72
N ASP A 62 16.55 4.11 -9.87
CA ASP A 62 15.11 4.25 -10.14
C ASP A 62 14.29 3.41 -9.14
N LEU A 63 14.70 2.15 -8.91
CA LEU A 63 14.06 1.26 -7.95
C LEU A 63 14.18 1.76 -6.50
N ALA A 64 15.36 2.26 -6.11
CA ALA A 64 15.57 2.81 -4.78
C ALA A 64 14.71 4.06 -4.55
N THR A 65 14.62 4.93 -5.55
CA THR A 65 13.76 6.12 -5.52
C THR A 65 12.30 5.71 -5.43
N ALA A 66 11.84 4.78 -6.28
CA ALA A 66 10.47 4.27 -6.26
C ALA A 66 10.04 3.78 -4.88
N VAL A 67 10.87 2.95 -4.22
CA VAL A 67 10.59 2.45 -2.88
C VAL A 67 10.48 3.60 -1.86
N SER A 68 11.36 4.60 -1.94
CA SER A 68 11.31 5.75 -1.03
C SER A 68 10.03 6.58 -1.24
N THR A 69 9.62 6.80 -2.48
CA THR A 69 8.43 7.56 -2.84
C THR A 69 7.15 6.81 -2.45
N LEU A 70 7.07 5.50 -2.73
CA LEU A 70 5.94 4.66 -2.32
C LEU A 70 5.80 4.58 -0.79
N ARG A 71 6.92 4.47 -0.06
CA ARG A 71 6.91 4.51 1.42
C ARG A 71 6.33 5.82 1.92
N ARG A 72 6.78 6.95 1.37
CA ARG A 72 6.26 8.27 1.72
C ARG A 72 4.77 8.41 1.39
N ALA A 73 4.34 7.89 0.23
CA ALA A 73 2.93 7.87 -0.15
C ALA A 73 2.08 7.10 0.86
N VAL A 74 2.55 5.92 1.31
CA VAL A 74 1.87 5.10 2.33
C VAL A 74 1.80 5.81 3.68
N GLU A 75 2.89 6.46 4.12
CA GLU A 75 2.93 7.22 5.38
C GLU A 75 1.93 8.38 5.42
N LEU A 76 1.75 9.07 4.29
CA LEU A 76 0.83 10.21 4.16
C LEU A 76 -0.61 9.78 3.88
N THR A 77 -0.86 8.52 3.52
CA THR A 77 -2.20 8.01 3.21
C THR A 77 -3.00 7.79 4.51
N PRO A 78 -4.23 8.32 4.62
CA PRO A 78 -5.09 8.05 5.78
C PRO A 78 -5.37 6.55 5.96
N HIS A 79 -5.48 6.10 7.21
CA HIS A 79 -5.63 4.68 7.54
C HIS A 79 -6.92 4.03 6.97
N ASN A 80 -7.94 4.83 6.69
CA ASN A 80 -9.22 4.41 6.14
C ASN A 80 -9.33 4.65 4.62
N TYR A 81 -8.21 4.93 3.95
CA TYR A 81 -8.19 5.12 2.50
C TYR A 81 -8.58 3.81 1.79
N PRO A 82 -9.55 3.83 0.86
CA PRO A 82 -10.05 2.62 0.20
C PRO A 82 -8.96 1.76 -0.45
N ASP A 83 -7.95 2.39 -1.07
CA ASP A 83 -6.89 1.69 -1.80
C ASP A 83 -5.62 1.48 -0.96
N MET A 84 -5.70 1.62 0.37
CA MET A 84 -4.55 1.41 1.25
C MET A 84 -3.95 0.00 1.08
N ALA A 85 -4.80 -1.01 0.87
CA ALA A 85 -4.35 -2.37 0.58
C ALA A 85 -3.50 -2.41 -0.69
N SER A 86 -3.92 -1.77 -1.77
CA SER A 86 -3.18 -1.74 -3.05
C SER A 86 -1.87 -0.97 -2.92
N ARG A 87 -1.85 0.14 -2.20
CA ARG A 87 -0.62 0.91 -1.93
C ARG A 87 0.42 0.09 -1.16
N LEU A 88 -0.03 -0.63 -0.12
CA LEU A 88 0.82 -1.53 0.65
C LEU A 88 1.33 -2.72 -0.17
N ALA A 89 0.50 -3.29 -1.04
CA ALA A 89 0.93 -4.37 -1.93
C ALA A 89 1.99 -3.90 -2.93
N ASN A 90 1.82 -2.70 -3.52
CA ASN A 90 2.82 -2.14 -4.42
C ASN A 90 4.14 -1.87 -3.70
N LEU A 91 4.08 -1.24 -2.51
CA LEU A 91 5.28 -1.05 -1.68
C LEU A 91 5.96 -2.39 -1.35
N GLY A 92 5.17 -3.41 -1.00
CA GLY A 92 5.65 -4.76 -0.73
C GLY A 92 6.40 -5.38 -1.91
N THR A 93 5.79 -5.36 -3.10
CA THR A 93 6.41 -5.86 -4.34
C THR A 93 7.69 -5.09 -4.67
N SER A 94 7.70 -3.76 -4.55
CA SER A 94 8.89 -2.95 -4.83
C SER A 94 10.04 -3.24 -3.85
N LEU A 95 9.74 -3.44 -2.57
CA LEU A 95 10.71 -3.84 -1.56
C LEU A 95 11.26 -5.24 -1.83
N TRP A 96 10.41 -6.19 -2.19
CA TRP A 96 10.84 -7.52 -2.60
C TRP A 96 11.76 -7.47 -3.83
N SER A 97 11.39 -6.70 -4.87
CA SER A 97 12.25 -6.52 -6.04
C SER A 97 13.60 -5.93 -5.67
N ARG A 98 13.65 -4.96 -4.75
CA ARG A 98 14.91 -4.37 -4.29
C ARG A 98 15.75 -5.35 -3.46
N PHE A 99 15.10 -6.18 -2.64
CA PHE A 99 15.76 -7.27 -1.94
C PHE A 99 16.42 -8.25 -2.90
N GLU A 100 15.73 -8.69 -3.95
CA GLU A 100 16.30 -9.63 -4.94
C GLU A 100 17.57 -9.07 -5.61
N GLN A 101 17.68 -7.74 -5.75
CA GLN A 101 18.86 -7.10 -6.34
C GLN A 101 19.99 -6.86 -5.33
N THR A 102 19.67 -6.62 -4.06
CA THR A 102 20.63 -6.12 -3.06
C THR A 102 20.95 -7.10 -1.94
N GLY A 103 20.06 -8.06 -1.68
CA GLY A 103 20.09 -8.95 -0.54
C GLY A 103 19.79 -8.26 0.80
N ASP A 104 19.24 -7.04 0.81
CA ASP A 104 18.97 -6.31 2.06
C ASP A 104 17.82 -6.94 2.86
N HIS A 105 18.16 -7.61 3.96
CA HIS A 105 17.20 -8.25 4.84
C HIS A 105 16.17 -7.29 5.47
N GLN A 106 16.44 -5.98 5.53
CA GLN A 106 15.46 -5.00 5.97
C GLN A 106 14.32 -4.86 4.95
N ASP A 107 14.66 -4.86 3.66
CA ASP A 107 13.69 -4.74 2.59
C ASP A 107 12.72 -5.92 2.56
N ILE A 108 13.23 -7.14 2.67
CA ILE A 108 12.34 -8.31 2.65
C ILE A 108 11.47 -8.41 3.90
N ALA A 109 11.96 -7.95 5.05
CA ALA A 109 11.17 -7.90 6.27
C ALA A 109 10.05 -6.87 6.17
N GLU A 110 10.34 -5.68 5.61
CA GLU A 110 9.36 -4.64 5.36
C GLU A 110 8.35 -5.06 4.28
N ALA A 111 8.81 -5.74 3.22
CA ALA A 111 7.94 -6.28 2.16
C ALA A 111 6.87 -7.22 2.73
N ILE A 112 7.30 -8.21 3.51
CA ILE A 112 6.41 -9.17 4.17
C ILE A 112 5.42 -8.46 5.09
N SER A 113 5.87 -7.46 5.85
CA SER A 113 4.98 -6.69 6.74
C SER A 113 3.93 -5.88 5.96
N ALA A 114 4.33 -5.23 4.86
CA ALA A 114 3.43 -4.48 4.01
C ALA A 114 2.39 -5.38 3.33
N GLU A 115 2.82 -6.53 2.80
CA GLU A 115 1.95 -7.51 2.15
C GLU A 115 0.98 -8.18 3.14
N GLN A 116 1.42 -8.48 4.36
CA GLN A 116 0.54 -8.96 5.43
C GLN A 116 -0.55 -7.94 5.76
N ARG A 117 -0.18 -6.66 5.92
CA ARG A 117 -1.15 -5.60 6.19
C ARG A 117 -2.09 -5.38 5.00
N ALA A 118 -1.60 -5.49 3.78
CA ALA A 118 -2.43 -5.44 2.58
C ALA A 118 -3.47 -6.58 2.57
N LEU A 119 -3.07 -7.79 2.97
CA LEU A 119 -3.95 -8.95 3.07
C LEU A 119 -5.00 -8.77 4.18
N GLU A 120 -4.63 -8.20 5.33
CA GLU A 120 -5.56 -7.90 6.43
C GLU A 120 -6.64 -6.88 6.05
N LEU A 121 -6.28 -5.91 5.22
CA LEU A 121 -7.20 -4.88 4.72
C LEU A 121 -8.07 -5.38 3.55
N THR A 122 -7.75 -6.54 2.96
CA THR A 122 -8.48 -7.08 1.82
C THR A 122 -9.69 -7.88 2.30
N PRO A 123 -10.93 -7.52 1.89
CA PRO A 123 -12.13 -8.28 2.27
C PRO A 123 -12.07 -9.73 1.77
N GLU A 124 -12.69 -10.63 2.53
CA GLU A 124 -12.89 -12.01 2.07
C GLU A 124 -13.72 -12.02 0.78
N GLY A 125 -13.30 -12.80 -0.21
CA GLY A 125 -13.95 -12.84 -1.52
C GLY A 125 -13.46 -11.79 -2.52
N HIS A 126 -12.53 -10.91 -2.14
CA HIS A 126 -11.99 -9.89 -3.07
C HIS A 126 -11.19 -10.55 -4.21
N PRO A 127 -11.30 -10.06 -5.46
CA PRO A 127 -10.58 -10.61 -6.61
C PRO A 127 -9.05 -10.66 -6.39
N ASP A 128 -8.47 -9.60 -5.82
CA ASP A 128 -7.03 -9.50 -5.57
C ASP A 128 -6.53 -10.41 -4.43
N MET A 129 -7.41 -11.08 -3.68
CA MET A 129 -7.02 -11.88 -2.52
C MET A 129 -6.01 -12.98 -2.90
N ALA A 130 -6.20 -13.61 -4.07
CA ALA A 130 -5.30 -14.64 -4.57
C ALA A 130 -3.93 -14.06 -4.94
N GLU A 131 -3.89 -12.88 -5.56
CA GLU A 131 -2.66 -12.20 -5.94
C GLU A 131 -1.85 -11.78 -4.71
N ARG A 132 -2.50 -11.17 -3.72
CA ARG A 132 -1.84 -10.73 -2.48
C ARG A 132 -1.24 -11.89 -1.69
N LEU A 133 -1.92 -13.04 -1.66
CA LEU A 133 -1.37 -14.29 -1.10
C LEU A 133 -0.19 -14.82 -1.91
N ALA A 134 -0.23 -14.65 -3.24
CA ALA A 134 0.85 -15.05 -4.11
C ALA A 134 2.11 -14.24 -3.80
N ASN A 135 1.99 -12.91 -3.72
CA ASN A 135 3.10 -11.99 -3.47
C ASN A 135 3.72 -12.26 -2.10
N LEU A 136 2.88 -12.33 -1.04
CA LEU A 136 3.33 -12.69 0.30
C LEU A 136 4.06 -14.04 0.34
N GLY A 137 3.52 -15.06 -0.34
CA GLY A 137 4.17 -16.36 -0.43
C GLY A 137 5.51 -16.31 -1.18
N THR A 138 5.65 -15.45 -2.19
CA THR A 138 6.91 -15.25 -2.92
C THR A 138 7.94 -14.55 -2.03
N SER A 139 7.58 -13.46 -1.35
CA SER A 139 8.49 -12.72 -0.47
C SER A 139 9.01 -13.57 0.69
N ILE A 140 8.14 -14.35 1.34
CA ILE A 140 8.56 -15.29 2.40
C ILE A 140 9.49 -16.37 1.83
N HIS A 141 9.22 -16.89 0.63
CA HIS A 141 10.08 -17.89 -0.01
C HIS A 141 11.46 -17.31 -0.34
N SER A 142 11.53 -16.11 -0.90
CA SER A 142 12.79 -15.40 -1.16
C SER A 142 13.62 -15.22 0.12
N ARG A 143 12.97 -14.89 1.25
CA ARG A 143 13.64 -14.82 2.55
C ARG A 143 14.19 -16.18 3.00
N PHE A 144 13.44 -17.27 2.77
CA PHE A 144 13.91 -18.63 3.03
C PHE A 144 15.15 -18.97 2.19
N GLU A 145 15.17 -18.64 0.89
CA GLU A 145 16.31 -18.95 0.03
C GLU A 145 17.62 -18.32 0.53
N HIS A 146 17.54 -17.17 1.17
CA HIS A 146 18.70 -16.46 1.72
C HIS A 146 19.06 -16.88 3.15
N THR A 147 18.08 -17.24 3.98
CA THR A 147 18.30 -17.50 5.42
C THR A 147 18.35 -19.00 5.77
N GLY A 148 17.72 -19.84 4.95
CA GLY A 148 17.52 -21.27 5.22
C GLY A 148 16.49 -21.56 6.32
N ASP A 149 15.69 -20.58 6.76
CA ASP A 149 14.71 -20.80 7.83
C ASP A 149 13.51 -21.63 7.35
N LEU A 150 13.42 -22.87 7.85
CA LEU A 150 12.33 -23.78 7.51
C LEU A 150 10.94 -23.28 7.95
N GLN A 151 10.86 -22.36 8.91
CA GLN A 151 9.59 -21.73 9.28
C GLN A 151 9.06 -20.87 8.15
N ASP A 152 9.92 -20.13 7.46
CA ASP A 152 9.55 -19.32 6.30
C ASP A 152 9.10 -20.22 5.16
N LEU A 153 9.81 -21.32 4.89
CA LEU A 153 9.37 -22.28 3.86
C LEU A 153 7.96 -22.82 4.16
N ALA A 154 7.68 -23.20 5.41
CA ALA A 154 6.37 -23.69 5.81
C ALA A 154 5.27 -22.61 5.64
N GLN A 155 5.57 -21.36 5.99
CA GLN A 155 4.64 -20.24 5.81
C GLN A 155 4.40 -19.94 4.33
N ALA A 156 5.43 -19.90 3.49
CA ALA A 156 5.32 -19.69 2.06
C ALA A 156 4.42 -20.76 1.40
N ILE A 157 4.62 -22.03 1.76
CA ILE A 157 3.77 -23.13 1.29
C ILE A 157 2.31 -22.92 1.71
N SER A 158 2.07 -22.52 2.97
CA SER A 158 0.72 -22.24 3.47
C SER A 158 0.04 -21.12 2.68
N MET A 159 0.75 -20.03 2.35
CA MET A 159 0.21 -18.93 1.56
C MET A 159 -0.13 -19.36 0.13
N LYS A 160 0.77 -20.09 -0.54
CA LYS A 160 0.52 -20.61 -1.90
C LYS A 160 -0.62 -21.63 -1.92
N GLN A 161 -0.75 -22.48 -0.90
CA GLN A 161 -1.89 -23.41 -0.79
C GLN A 161 -3.22 -22.67 -0.65
N ARG A 162 -3.26 -21.60 0.17
CA ARG A 162 -4.46 -20.76 0.32
C ARG A 162 -4.81 -20.04 -0.97
N GLN A 163 -3.83 -19.51 -1.70
CA GLN A 163 -4.02 -18.92 -3.04
C GLN A 163 -4.69 -19.93 -3.99
N VAL A 164 -4.13 -21.14 -4.08
CA VAL A 164 -4.66 -22.19 -4.96
C VAL A 164 -6.06 -22.62 -4.54
N TRP A 165 -6.31 -22.73 -3.23
CA TRP A 165 -7.64 -23.04 -2.74
C TRP A 165 -8.68 -21.98 -3.16
N LEU A 166 -8.34 -20.70 -3.08
CA LEU A 166 -9.20 -19.62 -3.56
C LEU A 166 -9.47 -19.71 -5.05
N SER A 167 -8.44 -19.98 -5.88
CA SER A 167 -8.65 -20.09 -7.33
C SER A 167 -9.61 -21.22 -7.69
N PHE A 168 -9.57 -22.34 -6.99
CA PHE A 168 -10.54 -23.42 -7.17
C PHE A 168 -11.93 -23.04 -6.63
N SER A 169 -12.02 -22.36 -5.48
CA SER A 169 -13.30 -21.92 -4.91
C SER A 169 -14.08 -20.95 -5.82
N TYR A 170 -13.38 -20.12 -6.61
CA TYR A 170 -14.04 -19.23 -7.59
C TYR A 170 -14.43 -19.96 -8.90
N ILE A 171 -13.80 -21.10 -9.21
CA ILE A 171 -14.05 -21.87 -10.45
C ILE A 171 -15.14 -22.92 -10.26
N THR A 172 -15.29 -23.48 -9.05
CA THR A 172 -16.38 -24.42 -8.73
C THR A 172 -17.28 -23.85 -7.63
N PRO A 173 -18.51 -23.40 -7.95
CA PRO A 173 -19.52 -23.12 -6.94
C PRO A 173 -20.07 -24.45 -6.40
N CYS A 174 -19.20 -25.25 -5.79
CA CYS A 174 -19.62 -26.44 -5.06
C CYS A 174 -20.08 -25.99 -3.68
N HIS A 175 -21.39 -25.89 -3.55
CA HIS A 175 -22.11 -25.77 -2.30
C HIS A 175 -21.53 -26.75 -1.27
N ASN A 176 -20.98 -26.23 -0.18
CA ASN A 176 -20.75 -26.93 1.08
C ASN A 176 -19.74 -28.11 1.03
N MET A 177 -18.45 -27.83 1.19
CA MET A 177 -17.50 -28.80 1.74
C MET A 177 -16.87 -28.25 3.01
N SER A 178 -17.49 -28.61 4.13
CA SER A 178 -16.99 -28.41 5.48
C SER A 178 -15.55 -28.89 5.63
N ILE A 179 -14.69 -27.99 6.12
CA ILE A 179 -13.70 -28.21 7.17
C ILE A 179 -13.03 -29.59 7.14
N VAL A 180 -11.94 -29.69 6.38
CA VAL A 180 -10.78 -30.50 6.78
C VAL A 180 -9.54 -29.63 6.58
N MET A 181 -9.49 -28.51 7.30
CA MET A 181 -8.23 -27.79 7.48
C MET A 181 -7.40 -28.59 8.49
N TYR A 182 -6.34 -29.18 7.95
CA TYR A 182 -5.09 -29.54 8.61
C TYR A 182 -4.90 -28.80 9.95
N ASN A 183 -4.97 -29.55 11.06
CA ASN A 183 -4.71 -29.05 12.42
C ASN A 183 -3.24 -29.34 12.77
N PRO A 184 -2.35 -28.33 12.85
CA PRO A 184 -0.93 -28.56 13.17
C PRO A 184 -0.70 -28.93 14.65
N SER A 185 -1.73 -28.91 15.51
CA SER A 185 -1.62 -29.09 16.96
C SER A 185 -1.59 -30.55 17.43
N LEU A 186 -1.42 -31.53 16.52
CA LEU A 186 -1.42 -32.98 16.81
C LEU A 186 -0.03 -33.63 16.66
N LEU A 187 1.04 -32.84 16.69
CA LEU A 187 2.43 -33.33 16.72
C LEU A 187 3.11 -33.15 18.10
N LEU A 188 2.40 -33.48 19.18
CA LEU A 188 2.97 -33.77 20.50
C LEU A 188 2.34 -35.04 21.07
#